data_AF-A0A9D9IEW7-F1
#
_entry.id   AF-A0A9D9IEW7-F1
#
_cell.length_a   1.000
_cell.length_b   1.000
_cell.length_c   1.000
_cell.angle_alpha   90.00
_cell.angle_beta   90.00
_cell.angle_gamma   90.00
#
_symmetry.space_group_name_H-M   'P 1'
#
loop_
_entity.id
_entity.type
_entity.pdbx_description
1 polymer ?
#
loop_
_entity_poly.entity_id
_entity_poly.type
_entity_poly.pdbx_seq_one_letter_code
_entity_poly.pdbx_strand_id
1 'polypeptide(L)'
;MEEETMTQQASITDRLNKVINHIAHDGTINISDCKYDEIRNFMYLWNLFEKEFFKSGSKYQLPNALKQNNLSIDQIVIDETFKHFQDRYQDTIKLKKLRLSPENEKQVYDTLTKVYISADERRQTIITIIYRYRCNLFHGSKEIASLWNQEDNFIHANQFMLACLEAKLNIN
;
A
#
# COMPACT_ATOMS: atom_id res chain seq x y z
N MET A 1 28.77 -11.44 34.39
CA MET A 1 29.37 -11.09 33.08
C MET A 1 28.47 -11.43 31.89
N GLU A 2 27.32 -12.10 32.08
CA GLU A 2 26.26 -12.24 31.05
C GLU A 2 25.06 -11.29 31.26
N GLU A 3 24.94 -10.66 32.43
CA GLU A 3 23.88 -9.66 32.69
C GLU A 3 24.29 -8.22 32.31
N GLU A 4 25.59 -7.92 32.18
CA GLU A 4 26.08 -6.56 31.85
C GLU A 4 26.08 -6.26 30.34
N THR A 5 25.85 -7.25 29.48
CA THR A 5 25.72 -7.07 28.02
C THR A 5 24.28 -6.80 27.56
N MET A 6 23.29 -6.82 28.46
CA MET A 6 21.90 -6.49 28.10
C MET A 6 21.53 -5.01 28.28
N THR A 7 22.41 -4.19 28.87
CA THR A 7 22.04 -2.85 29.38
C THR A 7 22.48 -1.70 28.49
N GLN A 8 22.99 -1.95 27.27
CA GLN A 8 23.51 -0.85 26.44
C GLN A 8 23.26 -0.96 24.94
N GLN A 9 22.03 -1.31 24.57
CA GLN A 9 21.48 -0.83 23.31
C GLN A 9 19.96 -0.81 23.43
N ALA A 10 19.37 0.38 23.65
CA ALA A 10 17.93 0.53 23.41
C ALA A 10 17.66 0.02 21.99
N SER A 11 16.69 -0.88 21.82
CA SER A 11 16.36 -1.46 20.52
C SER A 11 16.21 -0.33 19.51
N ILE A 12 16.61 -0.53 18.24
CA ILE A 12 16.42 0.48 17.18
C ILE A 12 14.98 1.00 17.21
N THR A 13 14.03 0.12 17.51
CA THR A 13 12.61 0.43 17.72
C THR A 13 12.36 1.41 18.86
N ASP A 14 12.99 1.23 20.02
CA ASP A 14 12.85 2.16 21.16
C ASP A 14 13.42 3.54 20.83
N ARG A 15 14.57 3.56 20.15
CA ARG A 15 15.19 4.80 19.68
C ARG A 15 14.31 5.51 18.67
N LEU A 16 13.71 4.76 17.75
CA LEU A 16 12.80 5.28 16.73
C LEU A 16 11.50 5.81 17.35
N ASN A 17 10.91 5.08 18.30
CA ASN A 17 9.75 5.54 19.07
C ASN A 17 10.04 6.87 19.79
N LYS A 18 11.21 7.01 20.43
CA LYS A 18 11.63 8.27 21.07
C LYS A 18 11.74 9.42 20.07
N VAL A 19 12.38 9.19 18.93
CA VAL A 19 12.53 10.22 17.87
C VAL A 19 11.17 10.62 17.32
N ILE A 20 10.30 9.64 17.04
CA ILE A 20 8.95 9.88 16.54
C ILE A 20 8.16 10.71 17.55
N ASN A 21 8.17 10.36 18.83
CA ASN A 21 7.45 11.11 19.87
C ASN A 21 8.04 12.50 20.15
N HIS A 22 9.30 12.73 19.80
CA HIS A 22 9.91 14.05 19.88
C HIS A 22 9.49 14.96 18.72
N ILE A 23 9.29 14.39 17.53
CA ILE A 23 8.95 15.12 16.31
C ILE A 23 7.43 15.25 16.14
N ALA A 24 6.68 14.20 16.48
CA ALA A 24 5.22 14.21 16.45
C ALA A 24 4.71 15.02 17.63
N HIS A 25 4.01 16.11 17.34
CA HIS A 25 3.38 16.93 18.37
C HIS A 25 2.10 16.29 18.94
N ASP A 26 1.66 15.15 18.40
CA ASP A 26 0.42 14.46 18.70
C ASP A 26 0.65 13.10 19.37
N GLY A 27 0.61 13.09 20.70
CA GLY A 27 0.50 11.87 21.52
C GLY A 27 1.72 10.94 21.51
N THR A 28 1.65 9.87 22.32
CA THR A 28 2.69 8.84 22.36
C THR A 28 2.41 7.78 21.30
N ILE A 29 3.20 7.80 20.23
CA ILE A 29 3.25 6.80 19.16
C ILE A 29 4.17 5.65 19.58
N ASN A 30 3.69 4.43 19.35
CA ASN A 30 4.49 3.21 19.41
C ASN A 30 4.35 2.45 18.08
N ILE A 31 5.41 2.39 17.29
CA ILE A 31 5.41 1.74 15.97
C ILE A 31 5.44 0.20 16.05
N SER A 32 5.65 -0.35 17.25
CA SER A 32 5.50 -1.78 17.54
C SER A 32 4.04 -2.19 17.77
N ASP A 33 3.14 -1.22 17.87
CA ASP A 33 1.71 -1.48 17.98
C ASP A 33 1.21 -2.16 16.70
N CYS A 34 0.30 -3.12 16.85
CA CYS A 34 -0.19 -3.95 15.75
C CYS A 34 -0.87 -3.13 14.64
N LYS A 35 -1.41 -1.94 14.98
CA LYS A 35 -1.96 -0.99 13.99
C LYS A 35 -0.96 -0.51 12.93
N TYR A 36 0.35 -0.71 13.15
CA TYR A 36 1.39 -0.42 12.18
C TYR A 36 1.87 -1.65 11.40
N ASP A 37 1.40 -2.86 11.74
CA ASP A 37 1.80 -4.09 11.07
C ASP A 37 1.42 -4.06 9.60
N GLU A 38 0.24 -3.57 9.25
CA GLU A 38 -0.20 -3.50 7.86
C GLU A 38 0.61 -2.51 7.01
N ILE A 39 1.07 -1.42 7.62
CA ILE A 39 1.99 -0.49 6.95
C ILE A 39 3.35 -1.15 6.73
N ARG A 40 3.83 -1.91 7.72
CA ARG A 40 5.11 -2.63 7.63
C ARG A 40 5.03 -3.74 6.58
N ASN A 41 3.95 -4.52 6.59
CA ASN A 41 3.64 -5.55 5.61
C ASN A 41 3.59 -4.94 4.21
N PHE A 42 2.94 -3.79 4.06
CA PHE A 42 2.90 -3.06 2.79
C PHE A 42 4.29 -2.70 2.28
N MET A 43 5.21 -2.26 3.15
CA MET A 43 6.58 -1.95 2.74
C MET A 43 7.32 -3.18 2.21
N TYR A 44 7.17 -4.33 2.88
CA TYR A 44 7.78 -5.58 2.42
C TYR A 44 7.14 -6.11 1.13
N LEU A 45 5.81 -6.17 1.09
CA LEU A 45 5.05 -6.65 -0.05
C LEU A 45 5.26 -5.77 -1.27
N TRP A 46 5.24 -4.45 -1.13
CA TRP A 46 5.53 -3.55 -2.25
C TRP A 46 6.91 -3.84 -2.85
N ASN A 47 7.93 -4.03 -2.03
CA ASN A 47 9.29 -4.30 -2.54
C ASN A 47 9.36 -5.61 -3.33
N LEU A 48 8.71 -6.67 -2.84
CA LEU A 48 8.62 -7.95 -3.55
C LEU A 48 7.78 -7.84 -4.82
N PHE A 49 6.61 -7.22 -4.72
CA PHE A 49 5.71 -6.98 -5.85
C PHE A 49 6.39 -6.15 -6.93
N GLU A 50 7.07 -5.06 -6.56
CA GLU A 50 7.83 -4.23 -7.50
C GLU A 50 8.89 -5.05 -8.23
N LYS A 51 9.67 -5.86 -7.51
CA LYS A 51 10.70 -6.71 -8.11
C LYS A 51 10.13 -7.73 -9.11
N GLU A 52 9.03 -8.40 -8.78
CA GLU A 52 8.47 -9.47 -9.62
C GLU A 52 7.67 -8.94 -10.81
N PHE A 53 7.03 -7.78 -10.67
CA PHE A 53 6.10 -7.26 -11.67
C PHE A 53 6.63 -6.06 -12.48
N PHE A 54 7.66 -5.37 -12.00
CA PHE A 54 8.23 -4.21 -12.68
C PHE A 54 9.66 -4.51 -13.12
N LYS A 55 9.93 -4.38 -14.41
CA LYS A 55 11.31 -4.42 -14.91
C LYS A 55 12.08 -3.20 -14.40
N SER A 56 13.29 -3.46 -13.87
CA SER A 56 14.24 -2.46 -13.38
C SER A 56 14.33 -1.27 -14.35
N GLY A 57 13.92 -0.09 -13.87
CA GLY A 57 14.08 1.18 -14.59
C GLY A 57 12.84 1.71 -15.34
N SER A 58 11.73 0.98 -15.42
CA SER A 58 10.53 1.48 -16.13
C SER A 58 9.45 2.01 -15.19
N LYS A 59 9.50 3.32 -14.90
CA LYS A 59 8.47 4.07 -14.12
C LYS A 59 7.05 4.06 -14.76
N TYR A 60 6.88 3.40 -15.90
CA TYR A 60 5.74 3.57 -16.81
C TYR A 60 4.97 2.27 -17.13
N GLN A 61 5.24 1.16 -16.45
CA GLN A 61 4.59 -0.13 -16.76
C GLN A 61 3.49 -0.56 -15.79
N LEU A 62 3.06 0.32 -14.89
CA LEU A 62 1.94 0.09 -13.96
C LEU A 62 0.73 -0.60 -14.62
N PRO A 63 0.34 -0.23 -15.86
CA PRO A 63 -0.78 -0.90 -16.51
C PRO A 63 -0.51 -2.24 -17.18
N ASN A 64 0.74 -2.49 -17.53
CA ASN A 64 1.13 -3.66 -18.29
C ASN A 64 1.64 -4.79 -17.39
N ALA A 65 2.01 -4.46 -16.14
CA ALA A 65 2.62 -5.38 -15.19
C ALA A 65 1.77 -6.64 -14.93
N LEU A 66 0.45 -6.53 -14.75
CA LEU A 66 -0.41 -7.71 -14.58
C LEU A 66 -0.90 -8.31 -15.90
N LYS A 67 -1.20 -7.45 -16.90
CA LYS A 67 -1.72 -7.92 -18.20
C LYS A 67 -0.74 -8.87 -18.91
N GLN A 68 0.56 -8.68 -18.73
CA GLN A 68 1.58 -9.53 -19.34
C GLN A 68 1.74 -10.91 -18.68
N ASN A 69 1.22 -11.10 -17.46
CA ASN A 69 1.49 -12.30 -16.68
C ASN A 69 0.34 -13.33 -16.67
N ASN A 70 -0.79 -13.06 -17.35
CA ASN A 70 -1.98 -13.93 -17.38
C ASN A 70 -2.30 -14.60 -16.03
N LEU A 71 -2.23 -13.81 -14.95
CA LEU A 71 -2.34 -14.36 -13.60
C LEU A 71 -3.78 -14.67 -13.25
N SER A 72 -3.99 -15.86 -12.69
CA SER A 72 -5.24 -16.21 -12.02
C SER A 72 -5.21 -15.75 -10.58
N ILE A 73 -5.55 -14.48 -10.37
CA ILE A 73 -5.72 -13.91 -9.02
C ILE A 73 -7.13 -14.26 -8.55
N ASP A 74 -7.30 -14.58 -7.27
CA ASP A 74 -8.61 -14.81 -6.67
C ASP A 74 -9.55 -13.61 -6.93
N GLN A 75 -10.70 -13.90 -7.53
CA GLN A 75 -11.69 -12.90 -7.89
C GLN A 75 -12.29 -12.21 -6.66
N ILE A 76 -12.38 -12.93 -5.52
CA ILE A 76 -12.87 -12.36 -4.25
C ILE A 76 -11.95 -11.22 -3.81
N VAL A 77 -10.63 -11.44 -3.82
CA VAL A 77 -9.63 -10.43 -3.45
C VAL A 77 -9.71 -9.20 -4.37
N ILE A 78 -9.88 -9.42 -5.67
CA ILE A 78 -10.06 -8.31 -6.63
C ILE A 78 -11.32 -7.50 -6.29
N ASP A 79 -12.44 -8.19 -6.06
CA ASP A 79 -13.74 -7.55 -5.88
C ASP A 79 -13.83 -6.79 -4.56
N GLU A 80 -13.36 -7.37 -3.46
CA GLU A 80 -13.30 -6.72 -2.14
C GLU A 80 -12.38 -5.50 -2.16
N THR A 81 -11.17 -5.65 -2.71
CA THR A 81 -10.22 -4.53 -2.83
C THR A 81 -10.79 -3.41 -3.70
N PHE A 82 -11.40 -3.76 -4.83
CA PHE A 82 -12.01 -2.77 -5.71
C PHE A 82 -13.19 -2.06 -5.03
N LYS A 83 -14.05 -2.81 -4.33
CA LYS A 83 -15.21 -2.26 -3.62
C LYS A 83 -14.78 -1.28 -2.53
N HIS A 84 -13.75 -1.63 -1.75
CA HIS A 84 -13.19 -0.73 -0.74
C HIS A 84 -12.73 0.59 -1.35
N PHE A 85 -11.98 0.54 -2.46
CA PHE A 85 -11.53 1.75 -3.15
C PHE A 85 -12.69 2.53 -3.78
N GLN A 86 -13.69 1.84 -4.33
CA GLN A 86 -14.90 2.46 -4.86
C GLN A 86 -15.62 3.25 -3.76
N ASP A 87 -15.85 2.66 -2.59
CA ASP A 87 -16.53 3.34 -1.48
C ASP A 87 -15.73 4.52 -0.95
N ARG A 88 -14.41 4.33 -0.83
CA ARG A 88 -13.52 5.36 -0.30
C ARG A 88 -13.43 6.59 -1.20
N TYR A 89 -13.34 6.38 -2.51
CA TYR A 89 -12.99 7.43 -3.48
C TYR A 89 -14.19 8.00 -4.24
N GLN A 90 -15.41 7.63 -3.86
CA GLN A 90 -16.58 8.49 -4.09
C GLN A 90 -16.37 9.90 -3.51
N ASP A 91 -15.59 9.99 -2.43
CA ASP A 91 -15.08 11.27 -1.92
C ASP A 91 -13.95 11.80 -2.82
N THR A 92 -14.29 12.76 -3.68
CA THR A 92 -13.35 13.40 -4.62
C THR A 92 -12.20 14.13 -3.92
N ILE A 93 -12.34 14.55 -2.66
CA ILE A 93 -11.24 15.16 -1.90
C ILE A 93 -10.20 14.09 -1.55
N LYS A 94 -10.64 12.90 -1.12
CA LYS A 94 -9.74 11.76 -0.88
C LYS A 94 -9.06 11.30 -2.16
N LEU A 95 -9.77 11.29 -3.29
CA LEU A 95 -9.19 10.93 -4.58
C LEU A 95 -8.07 11.92 -4.98
N LYS A 96 -8.31 13.23 -4.87
CA LYS A 96 -7.29 14.26 -5.13
C LYS A 96 -6.05 14.13 -4.24
N LYS A 97 -6.21 13.64 -3.00
CA LYS A 97 -5.06 13.36 -2.10
C LYS A 97 -4.17 12.22 -2.60
N LEU A 98 -4.60 11.39 -3.54
CA LEU A 98 -3.72 10.44 -4.22
C LEU A 98 -2.68 11.14 -5.09
N ARG A 99 -2.95 12.38 -5.55
CA ARG A 99 -2.05 13.17 -6.42
C ARG A 99 -1.70 12.40 -7.70
N LEU A 100 -2.72 11.86 -8.36
CA LEU A 100 -2.61 11.19 -9.65
C LEU A 100 -2.28 12.21 -10.76
N SER A 101 -1.73 11.77 -11.89
CA SER A 101 -1.69 12.63 -13.09
C SER A 101 -3.13 12.87 -13.57
N PRO A 102 -3.41 13.96 -14.31
CA PRO A 102 -4.76 14.22 -14.81
C PRO A 102 -5.37 13.06 -15.60
N GLU A 103 -4.58 12.36 -16.43
CA GLU A 103 -5.11 11.20 -17.17
C GLU A 103 -5.46 10.03 -16.24
N ASN A 104 -4.58 9.72 -15.28
CA ASN A 104 -4.81 8.63 -14.33
C ASN A 104 -5.93 8.94 -13.35
N GLU A 105 -6.08 10.20 -12.91
CA GLU A 105 -7.18 10.63 -12.04
C GLU A 105 -8.52 10.43 -12.75
N LYS A 106 -8.62 10.87 -14.01
CA LYS A 106 -9.81 10.66 -14.83
C LYS A 106 -10.08 9.17 -15.04
N GLN A 107 -9.06 8.38 -15.40
CA GLN A 107 -9.21 6.94 -15.63
C GLN A 107 -9.69 6.20 -14.37
N VAL A 108 -9.09 6.50 -13.20
CA VAL A 108 -9.49 5.91 -11.92
C VAL A 108 -10.92 6.33 -11.58
N TYR A 109 -11.25 7.62 -11.67
CA TYR A 109 -12.59 8.10 -11.37
C TYR A 109 -13.66 7.46 -12.27
N ASP A 110 -13.42 7.45 -13.59
CA ASP A 110 -14.32 6.83 -14.56
C ASP A 110 -14.49 5.34 -14.24
N THR A 111 -13.42 4.64 -13.87
CA THR A 111 -13.50 3.21 -13.55
C THR A 111 -14.26 2.96 -12.26
N LEU A 112 -14.05 3.75 -11.20
CA LEU A 112 -14.74 3.58 -9.93
C LEU A 112 -16.23 3.92 -9.99
N THR A 113 -16.68 4.71 -10.97
CA THR A 113 -18.07 5.17 -11.11
C THR A 113 -18.89 4.39 -12.14
N LYS A 114 -18.25 3.56 -12.96
CA LYS A 114 -18.95 2.70 -13.94
C LYS A 114 -19.79 1.62 -13.25
N VAL A 115 -20.94 1.30 -13.87
CA VAL A 115 -21.80 0.20 -13.43
C VAL A 115 -21.24 -1.16 -13.85
N TYR A 116 -20.70 -1.24 -15.06
CA TYR A 116 -20.09 -2.46 -15.60
C TYR A 116 -18.62 -2.20 -15.94
N ILE A 117 -17.74 -2.99 -15.34
CA ILE A 117 -16.28 -2.81 -15.38
C ILE A 117 -15.65 -4.18 -15.58
N SER A 118 -14.68 -4.28 -16.48
CA SER A 118 -13.94 -5.52 -16.68
C SER A 118 -12.98 -5.82 -15.52
N ALA A 119 -12.65 -7.10 -15.30
CA ALA A 119 -11.67 -7.50 -14.28
C ALA A 119 -10.30 -6.82 -14.51
N ASP A 120 -9.91 -6.60 -15.77
CA ASP A 120 -8.67 -5.88 -16.12
C ASP A 120 -8.71 -4.42 -15.70
N GLU A 121 -9.81 -3.71 -15.94
CA GLU A 121 -9.97 -2.31 -15.50
C GLU A 121 -9.97 -2.21 -13.97
N ARG A 122 -10.56 -3.18 -13.26
CA ARG A 122 -10.49 -3.26 -11.79
C ARG A 122 -9.06 -3.41 -11.32
N ARG A 123 -8.34 -4.43 -11.80
CA ARG A 123 -6.93 -4.68 -11.49
C ARG A 123 -6.07 -3.45 -11.78
N GLN A 124 -6.29 -2.81 -12.92
CA GLN A 124 -5.57 -1.61 -13.30
C GLN A 124 -5.74 -0.49 -12.27
N THR A 125 -6.99 -0.24 -11.89
CA THR A 125 -7.37 0.82 -10.96
C THR A 125 -6.78 0.56 -9.59
N ILE A 126 -6.85 -0.69 -9.11
CA ILE A 126 -6.27 -1.12 -7.83
C ILE A 126 -4.77 -0.82 -7.80
N ILE A 127 -3.99 -1.27 -8.79
CA ILE A 127 -2.53 -1.06 -8.79
C ILE A 127 -2.19 0.43 -8.89
N THR A 128 -2.90 1.18 -9.74
CA THR A 128 -2.69 2.63 -9.84
C THR A 128 -2.85 3.30 -8.47
N ILE A 129 -3.86 2.93 -7.69
CA ILE A 129 -4.09 3.46 -6.33
C ILE A 129 -2.99 2.99 -5.36
N ILE A 130 -2.66 1.69 -5.35
CA ILE A 130 -1.61 1.10 -4.49
C ILE A 130 -0.25 1.79 -4.71
N TYR A 131 0.12 2.03 -5.96
CA TYR A 131 1.35 2.77 -6.28
C TYR A 131 1.35 4.19 -5.73
N ARG A 132 0.19 4.86 -5.73
CA ARG A 132 0.08 6.17 -5.07
C ARG A 132 0.19 6.08 -3.56
N TYR A 133 -0.26 5.01 -2.93
CA TYR A 133 0.03 4.78 -1.50
C TYR A 133 1.52 4.68 -1.26
N ARG A 134 2.25 3.92 -2.09
CA ARG A 134 3.72 3.86 -2.02
C ARG A 134 4.36 5.24 -2.15
N CYS A 135 4.02 6.00 -3.19
CA CYS A 135 4.54 7.36 -3.35
C CYS A 135 4.23 8.23 -2.12
N ASN A 136 2.99 8.20 -1.65
CA ASN A 136 2.55 9.02 -0.53
C ASN A 136 3.15 8.61 0.82
N LEU A 137 3.53 7.34 1.00
CA LEU A 137 4.22 6.85 2.20
C LEU A 137 5.67 7.36 2.26
N PHE A 138 6.38 7.37 1.12
CA PHE A 138 7.79 7.74 1.05
C PHE A 138 8.07 9.23 0.83
N HIS A 139 7.03 10.06 0.65
CA HIS A 139 7.19 11.51 0.45
C HIS A 139 7.35 12.30 1.76
N GLY A 140 7.42 11.65 2.92
CA GLY A 140 7.82 12.25 4.22
C GLY A 140 6.93 13.39 4.75
N SER A 141 5.86 13.73 4.04
CA SER A 141 4.95 14.85 4.32
C SER A 141 3.68 14.42 5.05
N LYS A 142 3.49 13.11 5.25
CA LYS A 142 2.45 12.57 6.12
C LYS A 142 3.01 12.41 7.52
N GLU A 143 2.30 12.92 8.51
CA GLU A 143 2.60 12.61 9.90
C GLU A 143 2.46 11.11 10.13
N ILE A 144 3.42 10.49 10.82
CA ILE A 144 3.40 9.06 11.14
C ILE A 144 2.14 8.71 11.95
N ALA A 145 1.66 9.63 12.77
CA ALA A 145 0.38 9.57 13.48
C ALA A 145 -0.84 9.51 12.55
N SER A 146 -0.74 9.87 11.27
CA SER A 146 -1.88 9.81 10.35
C SER A 146 -1.93 8.50 9.55
N LEU A 147 -0.87 7.67 9.64
CA LEU A 147 -0.75 6.45 8.84
C LEU A 147 -1.66 5.33 9.36
N TRP A 148 -1.84 5.19 10.68
CA TRP A 148 -2.76 4.18 11.24
C TRP A 148 -4.23 4.44 10.84
N ASN A 149 -4.61 5.69 10.61
CA ASN A 149 -5.92 6.04 10.02
C ASN A 149 -6.10 5.57 8.55
N GLN A 150 -5.12 4.88 7.98
CA GLN A 150 -5.17 4.30 6.65
C GLN A 150 -5.01 2.77 6.70
N GLU A 151 -5.12 2.14 7.88
CA GLU A 151 -4.96 0.69 8.08
C GLU A 151 -5.77 -0.13 7.06
N ASP A 152 -7.07 0.10 6.92
CA ASP A 152 -7.92 -0.59 5.93
C ASP A 152 -7.39 -0.50 4.49
N ASN A 153 -6.80 0.64 4.12
CA ASN A 153 -6.22 0.79 2.79
C ASN A 153 -5.01 -0.12 2.60
N PHE A 154 -4.22 -0.31 3.65
CA PHE A 154 -3.06 -1.18 3.62
C PHE A 154 -3.47 -2.65 3.70
N ILE A 155 -4.50 -3.02 4.46
CA ILE A 155 -5.06 -4.38 4.48
C ILE A 155 -5.44 -4.82 3.06
N HIS A 156 -6.30 -4.05 2.40
CA HIS A 156 -6.75 -4.39 1.05
C HIS A 156 -5.61 -4.34 0.01
N ALA A 157 -4.68 -3.39 0.16
CA ALA A 157 -3.50 -3.36 -0.71
C ALA A 157 -2.59 -4.58 -0.51
N ASN A 158 -2.39 -5.01 0.73
CA ASN A 158 -1.56 -6.15 1.10
C ASN A 158 -2.16 -7.44 0.58
N GLN A 159 -3.46 -7.68 0.82
CA GLN A 159 -4.18 -8.83 0.30
C GLN A 159 -4.06 -8.94 -1.23
N PHE A 160 -4.28 -7.83 -1.93
CA PHE A 160 -4.16 -7.81 -3.39
C PHE A 160 -2.73 -8.11 -3.87
N MET A 161 -1.71 -7.45 -3.29
CA MET A 161 -0.31 -7.67 -3.68
C MET A 161 0.15 -9.10 -3.36
N LEU A 162 -0.27 -9.64 -2.22
CA LEU A 162 0.04 -11.01 -1.80
C LEU A 162 -0.58 -12.01 -2.78
N ALA A 163 -1.87 -11.88 -3.09
CA ALA A 163 -2.55 -12.76 -4.05
C ALA A 163 -1.92 -12.70 -5.46
N CYS A 164 -1.40 -11.53 -5.88
CA CYS A 164 -0.64 -11.42 -7.12
C CYS A 164 0.68 -12.20 -7.05
N LEU A 165 1.44 -12.06 -5.95
CA LEU A 165 2.71 -12.77 -5.75
C LEU A 165 2.50 -14.28 -5.68
N GLU A 166 1.50 -14.73 -4.93
CA GLU A 166 1.09 -16.14 -4.83
C GLU A 166 0.75 -16.72 -6.21
N ALA A 167 -0.10 -16.03 -6.98
CA ALA A 167 -0.45 -16.43 -8.33
C ALA A 167 0.77 -16.47 -9.27
N LYS A 168 1.73 -15.55 -9.12
CA LYS A 168 2.94 -15.48 -9.97
C LYS A 168 3.96 -16.58 -9.63
N LEU A 169 4.03 -16.96 -8.36
CA LEU A 169 4.98 -17.93 -7.83
C LEU A 169 4.38 -19.34 -7.73
N ASN A 170 3.08 -19.50 -7.98
CA ASN A 170 2.31 -20.74 -7.81
C ASN A 170 2.38 -21.26 -6.36
N ILE A 171 2.22 -20.34 -5.40
CA ILE A 171 2.11 -20.66 -3.98
C ILE A 171 0.61 -20.67 -3.66
N ASN A 172 0.11 -21.79 -3.11
CA ASN A 172 -1.28 -21.96 -2.70
C ASN A 172 -1.47 -21.64 -1.22
#